data_AF-A0AAN9PL57-F1
#
_entry.id   AF-A0AAN9PL57-F1
#
_cell.length_a   1.000
_cell.length_b   1.000
_cell.length_c   1.000
_cell.angle_alpha   90.00
_cell.angle_beta   90.00
_cell.angle_gamma   90.00
#
_symmetry.space_group_name_H-M   'P 1'
#
loop_
_entity.id
_entity.type
_entity.pdbx_description
1 polymer ?
#
loop_
_entity_poly.entity_id
_entity_poly.type
_entity_poly.pdbx_seq_one_letter_code
_entity_poly.pdbx_strand_id
1 'polypeptide(L)'
;MLLLNLKLVTLWCQCGYGGRRVCSLSLCGSPCVLPIGMVVPVVFPLTHTHQAIMRRPFKRNNFFHALPDDLLVTILSKLASTSSSPSDFITVLFTCKRFKDLATHRLVLSKVGVRVFAIKPKNWSENAHRFLKHCVNAGNLDACYTLGMIRFYCLQNRRSGLSLLAKAAMKQHAPSLYSLAVIQFNGSGGGKRDKDLRAGVALSARASLLGHIDALRELGHCLQDGYGVRQNIVEGRRLLVKANVRELACVIRAVAEDSPLPSRNASSILTCRLMRADSPVCPLLSDYGYNVAAPEVQPANWFLREWFESGRGKLSDGLRLCANIGCGRPETRPHEFRRCSVCGKVNYCSRGCQALDWKLRHKMECSPVEAWGEENQGEEEMENDEVIENAVGG
;
A
#
# COMPACT_ATOMS: atom_id res chain seq x y z
N MET A 1 18.36 0.66 -27.36
CA MET A 1 19.27 0.49 -26.21
C MET A 1 19.82 1.84 -25.78
N LEU A 2 19.21 2.47 -24.78
CA LEU A 2 19.82 3.49 -23.92
C LEU A 2 18.92 3.64 -22.68
N LEU A 3 18.88 2.55 -21.90
CA LEU A 3 18.46 2.59 -20.50
C LEU A 3 19.63 3.21 -19.72
N LEU A 4 19.72 4.54 -19.72
CA LEU A 4 20.54 5.23 -18.71
C LEU A 4 19.81 5.08 -17.37
N ASN A 5 20.35 4.21 -16.53
CA ASN A 5 20.09 4.15 -15.10
C ASN A 5 20.24 5.55 -14.50
N LEU A 6 19.11 6.24 -14.30
CA LEU A 6 19.04 7.54 -13.63
C LEU A 6 19.32 7.47 -12.11
N LYS A 7 19.83 6.34 -11.60
CA LYS A 7 20.46 6.27 -10.26
C LYS A 7 21.71 7.18 -10.14
N LEU A 8 22.19 7.75 -11.25
CA LEU A 8 23.31 8.69 -11.27
C LEU A 8 22.92 10.17 -11.08
N VAL A 9 21.64 10.54 -11.15
CA VAL A 9 21.24 11.97 -11.08
C VAL A 9 21.28 12.52 -9.64
N THR A 10 21.39 11.66 -8.62
CA THR A 10 21.58 12.07 -7.23
C THR A 10 23.01 12.40 -6.84
N LEU A 11 24.01 12.31 -7.74
CA LEU A 11 25.42 12.51 -7.36
C LEU A 11 26.08 13.80 -7.87
N TRP A 12 25.42 14.63 -8.66
CA TRP A 12 26.02 15.89 -9.16
C TRP A 12 25.15 17.11 -8.85
N CYS A 13 24.87 17.34 -7.57
CA CYS A 13 24.69 18.70 -7.07
C CYS A 13 26.04 19.13 -6.47
N GLN A 14 26.97 19.48 -7.35
CA GLN A 14 28.28 19.98 -6.96
C GLN A 14 28.12 21.46 -6.58
N CYS A 15 27.80 21.72 -5.31
CA CYS A 15 28.20 22.98 -4.68
C CYS A 15 29.70 23.15 -4.93
N GLY A 16 30.05 24.22 -5.63
CA GLY A 16 31.43 24.60 -5.81
C GLY A 16 32.00 24.98 -4.46
N TYR A 17 32.75 24.06 -3.84
CA TYR A 17 33.98 24.28 -3.10
C TYR A 17 34.57 22.90 -2.83
N GLY A 18 35.81 22.70 -3.28
CA GLY A 18 36.48 21.40 -3.25
C GLY A 18 36.71 20.90 -1.82
N GLY A 19 36.34 19.64 -1.59
CA GLY A 19 36.68 18.91 -0.37
C GLY A 19 35.91 17.60 -0.31
N ARG A 20 36.57 16.47 -0.59
CA ARG A 20 35.97 15.13 -0.42
C ARG A 20 35.75 14.87 1.06
N ARG A 21 34.50 14.66 1.50
CA ARG A 21 34.16 13.92 2.72
C ARG A 21 32.92 13.07 2.47
N VAL A 22 33.05 11.77 2.72
CA VAL A 22 31.94 10.84 2.90
C VAL A 22 31.36 11.14 4.28
N CYS A 23 30.11 11.59 4.36
CA CYS A 23 29.41 11.76 5.63
C CYS A 23 28.35 10.67 5.78
N SER A 24 28.76 9.56 6.38
CA SER A 24 27.88 8.68 7.15
C SER A 24 27.55 9.38 8.47
N LEU A 25 26.28 9.69 8.69
CA LEU A 25 25.79 10.15 10.00
C LEU A 25 25.63 8.94 10.92
N SER A 26 26.66 8.66 11.72
CA SER A 26 26.49 8.05 13.05
C SER A 26 27.38 8.77 14.05
N LEU A 27 26.81 9.11 15.20
CA LEU A 27 27.43 9.74 16.36
C LEU A 27 28.69 9.00 16.84
N CYS A 28 29.80 9.71 17.11
CA CYS A 28 30.58 9.58 18.34
C CYS A 28 31.67 10.68 18.41
N GLY A 29 32.16 10.97 19.63
CA GLY A 29 32.89 12.19 19.98
C GLY A 29 34.40 12.21 19.74
N SER A 30 34.92 13.45 19.73
CA SER A 30 36.26 13.88 20.19
C SER A 30 37.50 13.69 19.27
N PRO A 31 38.55 14.55 19.42
CA PRO A 31 39.41 15.03 18.34
C PRO A 31 40.79 14.36 18.27
N CYS A 32 41.39 14.25 17.07
CA CYS A 32 42.78 13.79 16.92
C CYS A 32 43.56 14.61 15.87
N VAL A 33 44.36 15.54 16.39
CA VAL A 33 45.79 15.84 16.14
C VAL A 33 46.40 15.51 14.75
N LEU A 34 46.92 16.56 14.10
CA LEU A 34 47.87 16.54 12.98
C LEU A 34 49.30 16.18 13.46
N PRO A 35 50.12 15.51 12.61
CA PRO A 35 51.56 15.71 12.66
C PRO A 35 52.14 16.22 11.33
N ILE A 36 52.70 17.42 11.45
CA ILE A 36 53.99 17.92 10.95
C ILE A 36 54.83 16.92 10.13
N GLY A 37 55.34 17.35 8.96
CA GLY A 37 56.35 16.58 8.22
C GLY A 37 56.86 17.22 6.92
N MET A 38 57.72 18.23 7.06
CA MET A 38 58.88 18.59 6.22
C MET A 38 58.73 18.92 4.71
N VAL A 39 59.25 20.10 4.40
CA VAL A 39 59.46 20.71 3.08
C VAL A 39 60.77 20.20 2.47
N VAL A 40 60.77 19.89 1.17
CA VAL A 40 61.99 19.85 0.35
C VAL A 40 61.79 20.77 -0.86
N PRO A 41 62.62 21.81 -1.07
CA PRO A 41 62.49 22.72 -2.19
C PRO A 41 63.28 22.16 -3.39
N VAL A 42 62.60 21.87 -4.50
CA VAL A 42 63.27 21.69 -5.79
C VAL A 42 62.95 22.91 -6.63
N VAL A 43 63.97 23.77 -6.77
CA VAL A 43 63.99 24.94 -7.64
C VAL A 43 64.27 24.44 -9.06
N PHE A 44 63.35 24.69 -10.00
CA PHE A 44 63.63 24.63 -11.44
C PHE A 44 63.45 26.02 -12.06
N PRO A 45 64.25 26.39 -13.08
CA PRO A 45 64.36 27.78 -13.53
C PRO A 45 63.13 28.24 -14.30
N LEU A 46 62.70 29.47 -14.01
CA LEU A 46 61.73 30.24 -14.78
C LEU A 46 62.33 30.60 -16.14
N THR A 47 61.76 30.10 -17.23
CA THR A 47 61.75 30.82 -18.51
C THR A 47 60.30 31.00 -18.95
N HIS A 48 59.86 32.25 -18.88
CA HIS A 48 58.56 32.71 -19.34
C HIS A 48 58.56 32.72 -20.87
N THR A 49 57.66 31.95 -21.48
CA THR A 49 57.00 32.34 -22.72
C THR A 49 55.50 32.15 -22.54
N HIS A 50 54.80 33.25 -22.26
CA HIS A 50 53.34 33.32 -22.28
C HIS A 50 52.85 33.09 -23.71
N GLN A 51 52.50 31.85 -24.05
CA GLN A 51 51.44 31.63 -25.03
C GLN A 51 50.15 31.37 -24.25
N ALA A 52 49.32 32.41 -24.20
CA ALA A 52 47.95 32.30 -23.74
C ALA A 52 47.23 31.31 -24.68
N ILE A 53 47.17 30.03 -24.29
CA ILE A 53 46.16 29.13 -24.77
C ILE A 53 44.84 29.76 -24.31
N MET A 54 44.18 30.46 -25.23
CA MET A 54 42.78 30.83 -25.12
C MET A 54 42.00 29.55 -24.87
N ARG A 55 41.84 29.18 -23.59
CA ARG A 55 40.85 28.19 -23.17
C ARG A 55 39.53 28.84 -23.51
N ARG A 56 39.01 28.54 -24.71
CA ARG A 56 37.61 28.78 -25.04
C ARG A 56 36.81 28.30 -23.84
N PRO A 57 35.93 29.11 -23.24
CA PRO A 57 35.10 28.63 -22.17
C PRO A 57 34.37 27.43 -22.73
N PHE A 58 34.65 26.25 -22.17
CA PHE A 58 33.85 25.07 -22.47
C PHE A 58 32.48 25.42 -21.90
N LYS A 59 31.61 26.03 -22.73
CA LYS A 59 30.21 26.18 -22.39
C LYS A 59 29.77 24.77 -22.11
N ARG A 60 29.53 24.46 -20.83
CA ARG A 60 28.80 23.26 -20.43
C ARG A 60 27.46 23.43 -21.13
N ASN A 61 27.35 22.90 -22.34
CA ASN A 61 26.10 22.85 -23.07
C ASN A 61 25.23 21.95 -22.21
N ASN A 62 24.36 22.58 -21.45
CA ASN A 62 23.46 21.88 -20.58
C ASN A 62 22.34 21.37 -21.48
N PHE A 63 22.62 20.25 -22.16
CA PHE A 63 21.77 19.65 -23.20
C PHE A 63 20.32 19.41 -22.72
N PHE A 64 20.11 19.36 -21.41
CA PHE A 64 18.78 19.33 -20.79
C PHE A 64 17.90 20.53 -21.14
N HIS A 65 18.46 21.73 -21.31
CA HIS A 65 17.69 22.90 -21.74
C HIS A 65 17.26 22.83 -23.20
N ALA A 66 17.94 22.01 -24.01
CA ALA A 66 17.63 21.83 -25.43
C ALA A 66 16.56 20.76 -25.69
N LEU A 67 16.27 19.89 -24.70
CA LEU A 67 15.21 18.89 -24.83
C LEU A 67 13.84 19.56 -24.88
N PRO A 68 12.95 19.22 -25.82
CA PRO A 68 11.55 19.64 -25.81
C PRO A 68 10.77 19.20 -24.56
N ASP A 69 9.80 20.00 -24.13
CA ASP A 69 9.00 19.75 -22.91
C ASP A 69 8.13 18.48 -23.02
N ASP A 70 7.65 18.14 -24.20
CA ASP A 70 6.88 16.91 -24.48
C ASP A 70 7.71 15.64 -24.29
N LEU A 71 8.99 15.65 -24.71
CA LEU A 71 9.91 14.56 -24.42
C LEU A 71 10.17 14.43 -22.93
N LEU A 72 10.38 15.55 -22.23
CA LEU A 72 10.57 15.55 -20.78
C LEU A 72 9.33 15.04 -20.05
N VAL A 73 8.12 15.50 -20.42
CA VAL A 73 6.86 14.99 -19.86
C VAL A 73 6.72 13.48 -20.09
N THR A 74 7.14 12.97 -21.25
CA THR A 74 7.12 11.52 -21.54
C THR A 74 8.09 10.76 -20.64
N ILE A 75 9.32 11.25 -20.49
CA ILE A 75 10.34 10.66 -19.61
C ILE A 75 9.86 10.67 -18.15
N LEU A 76 9.41 11.83 -17.68
CA LEU A 76 8.89 12.01 -16.32
C LEU A 76 7.66 11.13 -16.06
N SER A 77 6.76 10.98 -17.04
CA SER A 77 5.63 10.06 -16.93
C SER A 77 6.09 8.63 -16.70
N LYS A 78 7.09 8.17 -17.46
CA LYS A 78 7.62 6.83 -17.31
C LYS A 78 8.28 6.65 -15.95
N LEU A 79 9.15 7.58 -15.55
CA LEU A 79 9.81 7.57 -14.25
C LEU A 79 8.79 7.51 -13.11
N ALA A 80 7.80 8.41 -13.11
CA ALA A 80 6.75 8.47 -12.09
C ALA A 80 5.92 7.18 -12.02
N SER A 81 5.66 6.52 -13.15
CA SER A 81 4.94 5.24 -13.18
C SER A 81 5.75 4.06 -12.63
N THR A 82 7.08 4.13 -12.70
CA THR A 82 7.99 3.07 -12.25
C THR A 82 8.69 3.37 -10.93
N SER A 83 8.44 4.53 -10.32
CA SER A 83 9.05 4.93 -9.05
C SER A 83 8.71 3.93 -7.95
N SER A 84 9.73 3.52 -7.18
CA SER A 84 9.59 2.54 -6.12
C SER A 84 9.19 3.13 -4.77
N SER A 85 9.29 4.44 -4.61
CA SER A 85 9.00 5.15 -3.36
C SER A 85 8.54 6.59 -3.63
N PRO A 86 7.90 7.25 -2.63
CA PRO A 86 7.57 8.68 -2.73
C PRO A 86 8.82 9.56 -2.97
N SER A 87 9.95 9.22 -2.35
CA SER A 87 11.22 9.94 -2.48
C SER A 87 11.77 9.95 -3.91
N ASP A 88 11.61 8.85 -4.65
CA ASP A 88 12.11 8.74 -6.04
C ASP A 88 11.44 9.79 -6.94
N PHE A 89 10.15 10.03 -6.74
CA PHE A 89 9.40 11.05 -7.48
C PHE A 89 9.69 12.46 -6.94
N ILE A 90 9.71 12.65 -5.63
CA ILE A 90 9.89 13.96 -5.00
C ILE A 90 11.26 14.57 -5.35
N THR A 91 12.30 13.76 -5.54
CA THR A 91 13.63 14.23 -5.95
C THR A 91 13.60 14.99 -7.29
N VAL A 92 12.69 14.62 -8.19
CA VAL A 92 12.45 15.33 -9.46
C VAL A 92 11.91 16.75 -9.23
N LEU A 93 11.09 16.93 -8.19
CA LEU A 93 10.52 18.24 -7.87
C LEU A 93 11.56 19.23 -7.34
N PHE A 94 12.69 18.72 -6.85
CA PHE A 94 13.79 19.53 -6.29
C PHE A 94 14.94 19.77 -7.27
N THR A 95 14.91 19.20 -8.48
CA THR A 95 16.04 19.32 -9.42
C THR A 95 16.16 20.71 -10.02
N CYS A 96 15.08 21.24 -10.60
CA CYS A 96 14.99 22.64 -11.05
C CYS A 96 13.53 23.07 -11.24
N LYS A 97 13.29 24.38 -11.39
CA LYS A 97 11.94 24.93 -11.63
C LYS A 97 11.24 24.27 -12.82
N ARG A 98 11.93 24.12 -13.95
CA ARG A 98 11.38 23.48 -15.15
C ARG A 98 10.94 22.04 -14.90
N PHE A 99 11.77 21.24 -14.21
CA PHE A 99 11.43 19.85 -13.89
C PHE A 99 10.28 19.77 -12.90
N LYS A 100 10.23 20.66 -11.90
CA LYS A 100 9.10 20.77 -10.98
C LYS A 100 7.79 21.08 -11.72
N ASP A 101 7.82 22.04 -12.63
CA ASP A 101 6.64 22.45 -13.41
C ASP A 101 6.18 21.31 -14.33
N LEU A 102 7.10 20.63 -15.02
CA LEU A 102 6.77 19.51 -15.91
C LEU A 102 6.38 18.23 -15.15
N ALA A 103 6.97 17.95 -13.99
CA ALA A 103 6.63 16.79 -13.16
C ALA A 103 5.25 16.94 -12.49
N THR A 104 4.79 18.17 -12.29
CA THR A 104 3.44 18.49 -11.81
C THR A 104 2.43 18.67 -12.95
N HIS A 105 2.87 18.48 -14.20
CA HIS A 105 1.99 18.47 -15.36
C HIS A 105 0.95 17.34 -15.27
N ARG A 106 -0.27 17.63 -15.72
CA ARG A 106 -1.42 16.71 -15.63
C ARG A 106 -1.13 15.31 -16.16
N LEU A 107 -0.43 15.20 -17.28
CA LEU A 107 -0.09 13.90 -17.89
C LEU A 107 0.84 13.06 -17.00
N VAL A 108 1.82 13.68 -16.35
CA VAL A 108 2.74 12.98 -15.43
C VAL A 108 1.96 12.52 -14.19
N LEU A 109 1.22 13.43 -13.56
CA LEU A 109 0.45 13.13 -12.34
C LEU A 109 -0.61 12.04 -12.57
N SER A 110 -1.23 12.00 -13.76
CA SER A 110 -2.18 10.94 -14.13
C SER A 110 -1.56 9.54 -14.19
N LYS A 111 -0.22 9.45 -14.33
CA LYS A 111 0.54 8.20 -14.50
C LYS A 111 1.43 7.84 -13.31
N VAL A 112 1.46 8.67 -12.25
CA VAL A 112 2.19 8.38 -11.01
C VAL A 112 1.77 7.02 -10.47
N GLY A 113 2.75 6.14 -10.22
CA GLY A 113 2.51 4.78 -9.74
C GLY A 113 2.14 4.73 -8.27
N VAL A 114 1.43 3.66 -7.88
CA VAL A 114 0.89 3.46 -6.52
C VAL A 114 1.94 3.58 -5.41
N ARG A 115 3.19 3.14 -5.64
CA ARG A 115 4.28 3.18 -4.66
C ARG A 115 4.69 4.61 -4.28
N VAL A 116 4.45 5.60 -5.13
CA VAL A 116 4.66 7.02 -4.82
C VAL A 116 3.67 7.52 -3.76
N PHE A 117 2.54 6.83 -3.59
CA PHE A 117 1.54 7.15 -2.57
C PHE A 117 1.76 6.42 -1.24
N ALA A 118 2.88 5.68 -1.08
CA ALA A 118 3.30 5.05 0.17
C ALA A 118 3.84 6.06 1.20
N ILE A 119 3.03 7.10 1.47
CA ILE A 119 3.30 8.11 2.49
C ILE A 119 3.02 7.46 3.85
N LYS A 120 3.89 7.67 4.84
CA LYS A 120 3.63 7.21 6.22
C LYS A 120 2.76 8.21 6.97
N PRO A 121 1.91 7.80 7.93
CA PRO A 121 1.09 8.72 8.73
C PRO A 121 1.87 9.82 9.43
N LYS A 122 3.08 9.52 9.94
CA LYS A 122 3.99 10.51 10.52
C LYS A 122 4.41 11.62 9.56
N ASN A 123 4.40 11.34 8.25
CA ASN A 123 4.75 12.28 7.18
C ASN A 123 3.52 12.91 6.52
N TRP A 124 2.31 12.59 7.02
CA TRP A 124 1.07 13.16 6.48
C TRP A 124 0.94 14.62 6.87
N SER A 125 0.96 15.48 5.85
CA SER A 125 0.92 16.94 5.93
C SER A 125 -0.05 17.52 4.90
N GLU A 126 -0.36 18.81 5.02
CA GLU A 126 -1.17 19.52 4.02
C GLU A 126 -0.55 19.44 2.61
N ASN A 127 0.79 19.43 2.51
CA ASN A 127 1.47 19.27 1.22
C ASN A 127 1.25 17.87 0.62
N ALA A 128 1.30 16.81 1.43
CA ALA A 128 1.00 15.44 1.00
C ALA A 128 -0.46 15.29 0.55
N HIS A 129 -1.40 15.86 1.32
CA HIS A 129 -2.82 15.89 0.97
C HIS A 129 -3.07 16.67 -0.32
N ARG A 130 -2.44 17.84 -0.49
CA ARG A 130 -2.50 18.65 -1.71
C ARG A 130 -1.96 17.88 -2.91
N PHE A 131 -0.80 17.22 -2.78
CA PHE A 131 -0.23 16.39 -3.83
C PHE A 131 -1.20 15.30 -4.29
N LEU A 132 -1.79 14.54 -3.37
CA LEU A 132 -2.81 13.54 -3.69
C LEU A 132 -4.02 14.18 -4.39
N LYS A 133 -4.50 15.35 -3.94
CA LYS A 133 -5.57 16.09 -4.62
C LYS A 133 -5.19 16.47 -6.06
N HIS A 134 -3.96 16.90 -6.32
CA HIS A 134 -3.51 17.19 -7.69
C HIS A 134 -3.53 15.93 -8.57
N CYS A 135 -3.06 14.79 -8.06
CA CYS A 135 -3.15 13.52 -8.79
C CYS A 135 -4.60 13.09 -9.05
N VAL A 136 -5.50 13.27 -8.08
CA VAL A 136 -6.94 13.02 -8.23
C VAL A 136 -7.57 13.91 -9.32
N ASN A 137 -7.20 15.19 -9.36
CA ASN A 137 -7.67 16.14 -10.37
C ASN A 137 -7.10 15.81 -11.75
N ALA A 138 -5.86 15.28 -11.81
CA ALA A 138 -5.25 14.80 -13.04
C ALA A 138 -5.89 13.50 -13.56
N GLY A 139 -6.69 12.80 -12.74
CA GLY A 139 -7.41 11.57 -13.12
C GLY A 139 -6.71 10.29 -12.70
N ASN A 140 -5.72 10.35 -11.80
CA ASN A 140 -5.02 9.17 -11.29
C ASN A 140 -5.95 8.33 -10.40
N LEU A 141 -6.14 7.05 -10.76
CA LEU A 141 -7.06 6.14 -10.08
C LEU A 141 -6.52 5.65 -8.73
N ASP A 142 -5.22 5.37 -8.64
CA ASP A 142 -4.54 4.98 -7.40
C ASP A 142 -4.57 6.11 -6.36
N ALA A 143 -4.45 7.36 -6.80
CA ALA A 143 -4.60 8.53 -5.94
C ALA A 143 -6.05 8.69 -5.46
N CYS A 144 -7.04 8.47 -6.34
CA CYS A 144 -8.46 8.46 -5.97
C CYS A 144 -8.74 7.40 -4.91
N TYR A 145 -8.21 6.18 -5.11
CA TYR A 145 -8.30 5.10 -4.14
C TYR A 145 -7.63 5.46 -2.81
N THR A 146 -6.36 5.86 -2.83
CA THR A 146 -5.58 6.15 -1.63
C THR A 146 -6.20 7.27 -0.82
N LEU A 147 -6.47 8.42 -1.45
CA LEU A 147 -7.12 9.54 -0.77
C LEU A 147 -8.55 9.21 -0.34
N GLY A 148 -9.26 8.37 -1.11
CA GLY A 148 -10.60 7.88 -0.78
C GLY A 148 -10.60 7.07 0.51
N MET A 149 -9.70 6.08 0.63
CA MET A 149 -9.52 5.26 1.83
C MET A 149 -9.16 6.11 3.05
N ILE A 150 -8.19 7.03 2.90
CA ILE A 150 -7.75 7.92 3.98
C ILE A 150 -8.90 8.83 4.44
N ARG A 151 -9.63 9.46 3.51
CA ARG A 151 -10.77 10.32 3.86
C ARG A 151 -11.89 9.54 4.53
N PHE A 152 -12.16 8.33 4.06
CA PHE A 152 -13.23 7.50 4.58
C PHE A 152 -12.95 7.03 6.00
N TYR A 153 -11.78 6.46 6.26
CA TYR A 153 -11.45 5.83 7.54
C TYR A 153 -10.72 6.77 8.52
N CYS A 154 -9.75 7.55 8.06
CA CYS A 154 -8.87 8.34 8.95
C CYS A 154 -9.39 9.75 9.24
N LEU A 155 -9.94 10.44 8.24
CA LEU A 155 -10.30 11.86 8.33
C LEU A 155 -11.79 12.11 8.59
N GLN A 156 -12.56 11.07 8.91
CA GLN A 156 -14.01 11.11 9.17
C GLN A 156 -14.86 11.75 8.05
N ASN A 157 -14.32 11.90 6.84
CA ASN A 157 -15.01 12.46 5.69
C ASN A 157 -15.51 11.33 4.77
N ARG A 158 -16.44 10.53 5.31
CA ARG A 158 -16.97 9.33 4.64
C ARG A 158 -17.59 9.63 3.28
N ARG A 159 -18.40 10.69 3.16
CA ARG A 159 -19.05 11.07 1.90
C ARG A 159 -18.02 11.36 0.80
N SER A 160 -17.00 12.17 1.11
CA SER A 160 -15.94 12.45 0.14
C SER A 160 -15.10 11.21 -0.16
N GLY A 161 -14.78 10.40 0.85
CA GLY A 161 -14.07 9.13 0.67
C GLY A 161 -14.79 8.18 -0.29
N LEU A 162 -16.08 7.96 -0.08
CA LEU A 162 -16.93 7.17 -0.97
C LEU A 162 -16.98 7.73 -2.39
N SER A 163 -17.11 9.05 -2.53
CA SER A 163 -17.13 9.69 -3.86
C SER A 163 -15.83 9.43 -4.64
N LEU A 164 -14.67 9.50 -3.98
CA LEU A 164 -13.38 9.21 -4.62
C LEU A 164 -13.22 7.72 -4.97
N LEU A 165 -13.63 6.83 -4.07
CA LEU A 165 -13.66 5.39 -4.33
C LEU A 165 -14.57 5.06 -5.52
N ALA A 166 -15.77 5.66 -5.56
CA ALA A 166 -16.73 5.50 -6.65
C ALA A 166 -16.17 6.04 -7.97
N LYS A 167 -15.53 7.22 -7.97
CA LYS A 167 -14.88 7.80 -9.15
C LYS A 167 -13.86 6.84 -9.77
N ALA A 168 -13.01 6.22 -8.94
CA ALA A 168 -12.05 5.22 -9.40
C ALA A 168 -12.72 3.92 -9.87
N ALA A 169 -13.73 3.45 -9.12
CA ALA A 169 -14.47 2.23 -9.46
C ALA A 169 -15.24 2.33 -10.79
N MET A 170 -15.81 3.50 -11.12
CA MET A 170 -16.43 3.78 -12.43
C MET A 170 -15.44 3.65 -13.59
N LYS A 171 -14.15 3.82 -13.33
CA LYS A 171 -13.05 3.62 -14.29
C LYS A 171 -12.40 2.24 -14.14
N GLN A 172 -13.13 1.27 -13.60
CA GLN A 172 -12.69 -0.12 -13.47
C GLN A 172 -11.43 -0.29 -12.62
N HIS A 173 -11.26 0.56 -11.59
CA HIS A 173 -10.18 0.38 -10.62
C HIS A 173 -10.53 -0.76 -9.63
N ALA A 174 -9.87 -1.91 -9.79
CA ALA A 174 -10.21 -3.13 -9.05
C ALA A 174 -10.11 -3.00 -7.52
N PRO A 175 -9.07 -2.37 -6.93
CA PRO A 175 -9.00 -2.14 -5.49
C PRO A 175 -10.15 -1.27 -4.96
N SER A 176 -10.55 -0.23 -5.72
CA SER A 176 -11.70 0.60 -5.33
C SER A 176 -13.02 -0.17 -5.38
N LEU A 177 -13.23 -0.97 -6.42
CA LEU A 177 -14.41 -1.83 -6.53
C LEU A 177 -14.50 -2.79 -5.35
N TYR A 178 -13.39 -3.45 -5.00
CA TYR A 178 -13.33 -4.35 -3.86
C TYR A 178 -13.56 -3.62 -2.52
N SER A 179 -12.96 -2.43 -2.34
CA SER A 179 -13.19 -1.63 -1.14
C SER A 179 -14.64 -1.21 -0.96
N LEU A 180 -15.30 -0.81 -2.04
CA LEU A 180 -16.72 -0.51 -2.03
C LEU A 180 -17.55 -1.77 -1.73
N ALA A 181 -17.19 -2.93 -2.28
CA ALA A 181 -17.86 -4.19 -1.97
C ALA A 181 -17.83 -4.49 -0.46
N VAL A 182 -16.66 -4.38 0.16
CA VAL A 182 -16.49 -4.56 1.62
C VAL A 182 -17.33 -3.56 2.41
N ILE A 183 -17.36 -2.29 1.98
CA ILE A 183 -18.20 -1.27 2.63
C ILE A 183 -19.70 -1.64 2.53
N GLN A 184 -20.15 -2.19 1.40
CA GLN A 184 -21.54 -2.62 1.22
C GLN A 184 -21.87 -3.87 2.06
N PHE A 185 -20.97 -4.85 2.10
CA PHE A 185 -21.15 -6.05 2.94
C PHE A 185 -21.21 -5.75 4.43
N ASN A 186 -20.50 -4.70 4.86
CA ASN A 186 -20.42 -4.33 6.27
C ASN A 186 -21.44 -3.25 6.67
N GLY A 187 -22.02 -2.52 5.71
CA GLY A 187 -22.92 -1.40 5.99
C GLY A 187 -22.20 -0.14 6.51
N SER A 188 -20.91 0.02 6.21
CA SER A 188 -20.07 1.12 6.70
C SER A 188 -20.36 2.47 5.99
N GLY A 189 -21.15 2.46 4.91
CA GLY A 189 -21.35 3.59 3.99
C GLY A 189 -22.19 4.77 4.50
N GLY A 190 -22.68 4.72 5.74
CA GLY A 190 -23.35 5.85 6.39
C GLY A 190 -24.83 6.07 6.05
N GLY A 191 -25.40 5.32 5.10
CA GLY A 191 -26.86 5.19 4.96
C GLY A 191 -27.48 4.42 6.14
N LYS A 192 -28.81 4.21 6.11
CA LYS A 192 -29.52 3.29 7.04
C LYS A 192 -28.67 2.04 7.26
N ARG A 193 -28.69 1.48 8.48
CA ARG A 193 -27.77 0.44 9.01
C ARG A 193 -27.71 -0.88 8.19
N ASP A 194 -28.26 -0.88 6.99
CA ASP A 194 -28.49 -2.03 6.15
C ASP A 194 -27.28 -2.28 5.26
N LYS A 195 -26.83 -3.53 5.34
CA LYS A 195 -25.86 -4.10 4.41
C LYS A 195 -26.55 -4.26 3.06
N ASP A 196 -25.95 -3.79 1.97
CA ASP A 196 -26.42 -4.10 0.62
C ASP A 196 -25.60 -5.25 0.06
N LEU A 197 -26.02 -6.47 0.41
CA LEU A 197 -25.30 -7.68 0.02
C LEU A 197 -25.28 -7.88 -1.49
N ARG A 198 -26.37 -7.50 -2.19
CA ARG A 198 -26.46 -7.64 -3.65
C ARG A 198 -25.51 -6.67 -4.34
N ALA A 199 -25.46 -5.41 -3.90
CA ALA A 199 -24.47 -4.45 -4.40
C ALA A 199 -23.04 -4.90 -4.08
N GLY A 200 -22.80 -5.43 -2.87
CA GLY A 200 -21.52 -6.01 -2.47
C GLY A 200 -21.07 -7.13 -3.41
N VAL A 201 -21.94 -8.09 -3.71
CA VAL A 201 -21.68 -9.18 -4.67
C VAL A 201 -21.38 -8.63 -6.06
N ALA A 202 -22.19 -7.68 -6.56
CA ALA A 202 -21.99 -7.11 -7.89
C ALA A 202 -20.64 -6.38 -8.03
N LEU A 203 -20.27 -5.59 -7.02
CA LEU A 203 -18.97 -4.91 -6.97
C LEU A 203 -17.81 -5.90 -6.88
N SER A 204 -17.96 -6.94 -6.05
CA SER A 204 -16.97 -8.02 -5.91
C SER A 204 -16.77 -8.79 -7.22
N ALA A 205 -17.87 -9.14 -7.90
CA ALA A 205 -17.82 -9.78 -9.20
C ALA A 205 -17.08 -8.92 -10.23
N ARG A 206 -17.38 -7.62 -10.31
CA ARG A 206 -16.65 -6.67 -11.19
C ARG A 206 -15.16 -6.59 -10.85
N ALA A 207 -14.79 -6.50 -9.58
CA ALA A 207 -13.38 -6.50 -9.16
C ALA A 207 -12.68 -7.83 -9.51
N SER A 208 -13.35 -8.97 -9.36
CA SER A 208 -12.81 -10.29 -9.67
C SER A 208 -12.53 -10.50 -11.16
N LEU A 209 -13.38 -9.94 -12.04
CA LEU A 209 -13.20 -9.93 -13.49
C LEU A 209 -11.94 -9.15 -13.89
N LEU A 210 -11.62 -8.11 -13.14
CA LEU A 210 -10.41 -7.29 -13.31
C LEU A 210 -9.16 -7.89 -12.64
N GLY A 211 -9.25 -9.13 -12.13
CA GLY A 211 -8.12 -9.84 -11.56
C GLY A 211 -7.92 -9.67 -10.05
N HIS A 212 -8.80 -8.95 -9.34
CA HIS A 212 -8.67 -8.81 -7.88
C HIS A 212 -8.93 -10.14 -7.17
N ILE A 213 -7.88 -10.72 -6.58
CA ILE A 213 -7.91 -12.08 -6.01
C ILE A 213 -8.83 -12.14 -4.78
N ASP A 214 -8.75 -11.16 -3.88
CA ASP A 214 -9.62 -11.19 -2.69
C ASP A 214 -11.10 -11.04 -3.04
N ALA A 215 -11.44 -10.25 -4.05
CA ALA A 215 -12.81 -10.15 -4.56
C ALA A 215 -13.30 -11.47 -5.14
N LEU A 216 -12.42 -12.18 -5.89
CA LEU A 216 -12.74 -13.51 -6.40
C LEU A 216 -13.01 -14.51 -5.25
N ARG A 217 -12.23 -14.42 -4.17
CA ARG A 217 -12.42 -15.24 -2.97
C ARG A 217 -13.73 -14.90 -2.25
N GLU A 218 -14.03 -13.62 -2.09
CA GLU A 218 -15.33 -13.17 -1.55
C GLU A 218 -16.50 -13.71 -2.36
N LEU A 219 -16.44 -13.61 -3.69
CA LEU A 219 -17.50 -14.09 -4.57
C LEU A 219 -17.70 -15.61 -4.41
N GLY A 220 -16.60 -16.37 -4.31
CA GLY A 220 -16.66 -17.81 -4.05
C GLY A 220 -17.32 -18.17 -2.72
N HIS A 221 -17.10 -17.39 -1.66
CA HIS A 221 -17.81 -17.54 -0.39
C HIS A 221 -19.27 -17.10 -0.48
N CYS A 222 -19.57 -15.99 -1.18
CA CYS A 222 -20.94 -15.53 -1.35
C CYS A 222 -21.82 -16.59 -2.04
N LEU A 223 -21.28 -17.28 -3.06
CA LEU A 223 -21.99 -18.36 -3.73
C LEU A 223 -22.13 -19.61 -2.86
N GLN A 224 -21.15 -19.96 -2.04
CA GLN A 224 -21.26 -21.10 -1.13
C GLN A 224 -22.27 -20.86 -0.01
N ASP A 225 -22.30 -19.66 0.54
CA ASP A 225 -23.12 -19.33 1.70
C ASP A 225 -24.52 -18.80 1.29
N GLY A 226 -24.77 -18.55 0.00
CA GLY A 226 -25.97 -17.84 -0.47
C GLY A 226 -26.03 -16.37 -0.01
N TYR A 227 -24.85 -15.77 0.24
CA TYR A 227 -24.74 -14.45 0.86
C TYR A 227 -24.88 -13.34 -0.19
N GLY A 228 -26.07 -12.76 -0.30
CA GLY A 228 -26.38 -11.71 -1.28
C GLY A 228 -26.60 -12.20 -2.72
N VAL A 229 -26.55 -13.51 -2.94
CA VAL A 229 -26.73 -14.18 -4.23
C VAL A 229 -27.33 -15.56 -4.03
N ARG A 230 -27.98 -16.14 -5.06
CA ARG A 230 -28.45 -17.53 -5.00
C ARG A 230 -27.27 -18.47 -4.73
N GLN A 231 -27.46 -19.38 -3.78
CA GLN A 231 -26.44 -20.36 -3.43
C GLN A 231 -26.10 -21.24 -4.63
N ASN A 232 -24.80 -21.39 -4.88
CA ASN A 232 -24.22 -22.32 -5.85
C ASN A 232 -22.87 -22.81 -5.31
N ILE A 233 -22.92 -23.92 -4.56
CA ILE A 233 -21.76 -24.48 -3.86
C ILE A 233 -20.68 -24.90 -4.85
N VAL A 234 -21.06 -25.51 -5.98
CA VAL A 234 -20.12 -26.01 -7.00
C VAL A 234 -19.33 -24.86 -7.61
N GLU A 235 -20.03 -23.81 -8.07
CA GLU A 235 -19.38 -22.65 -8.64
C GLU A 235 -18.56 -21.89 -7.60
N GLY A 236 -19.07 -21.74 -6.37
CA GLY A 236 -18.35 -21.09 -5.29
C GLY A 236 -17.01 -21.77 -4.98
N ARG A 237 -16.99 -23.11 -4.89
CA ARG A 237 -15.75 -23.90 -4.73
C ARG A 237 -14.81 -23.70 -5.91
N ARG A 238 -15.32 -23.71 -7.14
CA ARG A 238 -14.54 -23.47 -8.36
C ARG A 238 -13.84 -22.10 -8.33
N LEU A 239 -14.54 -21.05 -7.90
CA LEU A 239 -13.96 -19.72 -7.78
C LEU A 239 -12.89 -19.63 -6.69
N LEU A 240 -13.06 -20.33 -5.56
CA LEU A 240 -12.04 -20.39 -4.52
C LEU A 240 -10.75 -21.07 -5.01
N VAL A 241 -10.87 -22.19 -5.71
CA VAL A 241 -9.71 -22.86 -6.34
C VAL A 241 -9.04 -21.92 -7.34
N LYS A 242 -9.83 -21.25 -8.19
CA LYS A 242 -9.33 -20.26 -9.15
C LYS A 242 -8.60 -19.09 -8.46
N ALA A 243 -9.07 -18.63 -7.30
CA ALA A 243 -8.39 -17.59 -6.53
C ALA A 243 -7.01 -18.07 -6.03
N ASN A 244 -6.91 -19.28 -5.50
CA ASN A 244 -5.64 -19.86 -5.07
C ASN A 244 -4.66 -20.06 -6.24
N VAL A 245 -5.15 -20.52 -7.40
CA VAL A 245 -4.33 -20.65 -8.62
C VAL A 245 -3.79 -19.29 -9.08
N ARG A 246 -4.63 -18.25 -9.09
CA ARG A 246 -4.19 -16.89 -9.46
C ARG A 246 -3.17 -16.31 -8.48
N GLU A 247 -3.37 -16.56 -7.18
CA GLU A 247 -2.45 -16.16 -6.12
C GLU A 247 -1.08 -16.82 -6.31
N LEU A 248 -1.05 -18.15 -6.52
CA LEU A 248 0.18 -18.88 -6.80
C LEU A 248 0.88 -18.39 -8.08
N ALA A 249 0.12 -18.15 -9.16
CA ALA A 249 0.68 -17.63 -10.41
C ALA A 249 1.32 -16.24 -10.26
N CYS A 250 0.74 -15.34 -9.45
CA CYS A 250 1.33 -14.04 -9.15
C CYS A 250 2.68 -14.20 -8.45
N VAL A 251 2.76 -15.13 -7.48
CA VAL A 251 3.99 -15.35 -6.69
C VAL A 251 5.08 -15.95 -7.57
N ILE A 252 4.77 -16.97 -8.36
CA ILE A 252 5.75 -17.60 -9.27
C ILE A 252 6.32 -16.56 -10.24
N ARG A 253 5.46 -15.67 -10.78
CA ARG A 253 5.90 -14.59 -11.66
C ARG A 253 6.86 -13.63 -10.96
N ALA A 254 6.52 -13.19 -9.75
CA ALA A 254 7.37 -12.29 -8.98
C ALA A 254 8.76 -12.91 -8.73
N VAL A 255 8.82 -14.20 -8.36
CA VAL A 255 10.09 -14.93 -8.17
C VAL A 255 10.89 -15.06 -9.47
N ALA A 256 10.22 -15.27 -10.61
CA ALA A 256 10.87 -15.37 -11.91
C ALA A 256 11.46 -14.03 -12.40
N GLU A 257 10.77 -12.92 -12.14
CA GLU A 257 11.21 -11.57 -12.54
C GLU A 257 12.41 -11.05 -11.73
N ASP A 258 12.57 -11.49 -10.48
CA ASP A 258 13.69 -11.13 -9.60
C ASP A 258 15.00 -11.91 -9.88
N SER A 259 15.04 -12.79 -10.89
CA SER A 259 16.25 -13.55 -11.22
C SER A 259 17.05 -12.93 -12.38
N PRO A 260 18.31 -12.51 -12.15
CA PRO A 260 19.22 -12.17 -13.24
C PRO A 260 19.79 -13.45 -13.86
N LEU A 261 19.43 -13.70 -15.14
CA LEU A 261 19.86 -14.76 -16.06
C LEU A 261 19.22 -16.17 -15.93
N PRO A 262 19.01 -16.87 -17.08
CA PRO A 262 18.51 -18.23 -17.13
C PRO A 262 19.66 -19.23 -16.89
N SER A 263 19.86 -19.64 -15.64
CA SER A 263 20.68 -20.82 -15.32
C SER A 263 19.81 -22.08 -15.39
N ARG A 264 20.34 -23.11 -16.04
CA ARG A 264 19.64 -24.29 -16.59
C ARG A 264 19.09 -25.28 -15.55
N ASN A 265 19.12 -24.94 -14.25
CA ASN A 265 18.58 -25.76 -13.16
C ASN A 265 17.62 -24.91 -12.29
N ALA A 266 16.40 -24.71 -12.79
CA ALA A 266 15.36 -23.95 -12.10
C ALA A 266 14.94 -24.55 -10.75
N SER A 267 15.16 -25.86 -10.55
CA SER A 267 14.71 -26.58 -9.36
C SER A 267 15.56 -26.35 -8.10
N SER A 268 16.85 -26.02 -8.21
CA SER A 268 17.72 -25.81 -7.03
C SER A 268 17.86 -24.35 -6.59
N ILE A 269 17.62 -23.40 -7.50
CA ILE A 269 17.69 -21.96 -7.20
C ILE A 269 16.43 -21.48 -6.47
N LEU A 270 15.27 -22.08 -6.76
CA LEU A 270 14.01 -21.77 -6.09
C LEU A 270 14.11 -21.98 -4.56
N THR A 271 14.83 -23.02 -4.13
CA THR A 271 14.98 -23.39 -2.72
C THR A 271 15.92 -22.45 -1.95
N CYS A 272 16.98 -21.94 -2.59
CA CYS A 272 18.00 -21.14 -1.91
C CYS A 272 17.64 -19.67 -1.69
N ARG A 273 16.79 -19.05 -2.54
CA ARG A 273 16.41 -17.62 -2.36
C ARG A 273 15.17 -17.42 -1.48
N LEU A 274 14.33 -18.43 -1.33
CA LEU A 274 13.20 -18.44 -0.40
C LEU A 274 13.59 -18.44 1.09
N MET A 275 14.89 -18.54 1.39
CA MET A 275 15.44 -18.52 2.74
C MET A 275 16.07 -17.16 3.15
N ARG A 276 16.12 -16.16 2.25
CA ARG A 276 16.71 -14.84 2.54
C ARG A 276 15.80 -13.70 2.07
N ALA A 277 14.78 -13.37 2.85
CA ALA A 277 14.12 -12.07 2.79
C ALA A 277 13.44 -11.75 4.11
N ASP A 278 13.71 -10.56 4.66
CA ASP A 278 13.05 -9.93 5.81
C ASP A 278 11.59 -9.51 5.49
N SER A 279 10.83 -10.35 4.77
CA SER A 279 9.44 -10.12 4.39
C SER A 279 8.56 -11.25 4.93
N PRO A 280 7.33 -10.96 5.37
CA PRO A 280 6.43 -11.98 5.90
C PRO A 280 6.17 -13.04 4.83
N VAL A 281 6.49 -14.29 5.15
CA VAL A 281 6.37 -15.43 4.25
C VAL A 281 4.97 -16.02 4.37
N CYS A 282 4.31 -16.31 3.24
CA CYS A 282 3.07 -17.08 3.18
C CYS A 282 3.35 -18.59 3.22
N PRO A 283 2.76 -19.34 4.16
CA PRO A 283 2.82 -20.81 4.24
C PRO A 283 1.96 -21.54 3.19
N LEU A 284 1.48 -20.89 2.12
CA LEU A 284 0.50 -21.49 1.19
C LEU A 284 0.94 -22.86 0.63
N LEU A 285 2.26 -23.10 0.56
CA LEU A 285 2.86 -24.35 0.11
C LEU A 285 4.02 -24.80 1.03
N SER A 286 4.05 -24.34 2.29
CA SER A 286 5.11 -24.75 3.24
C SER A 286 5.15 -26.26 3.42
N ASP A 287 3.98 -26.90 3.39
CA ASP A 287 3.82 -28.36 3.50
C ASP A 287 4.45 -29.11 2.31
N TYR A 288 4.72 -28.41 1.19
CA TYR A 288 5.40 -28.92 0.01
C TYR A 288 6.82 -28.32 -0.16
N GLY A 289 7.35 -27.62 0.86
CA GLY A 289 8.67 -27.01 0.84
C GLY A 289 8.79 -25.69 0.05
N TYR A 290 7.66 -25.10 -0.36
CA TYR A 290 7.65 -23.81 -1.08
C TYR A 290 7.12 -22.69 -0.19
N ASN A 291 8.01 -21.76 0.15
CA ASN A 291 7.64 -20.50 0.78
C ASN A 291 7.17 -19.52 -0.29
N VAL A 292 6.00 -18.93 -0.08
CA VAL A 292 5.40 -17.98 -1.03
C VAL A 292 5.59 -16.58 -0.47
N ALA A 293 6.07 -15.62 -1.26
CA ALA A 293 6.13 -14.22 -0.80
C ALA A 293 4.73 -13.69 -0.50
N ALA A 294 4.55 -12.95 0.60
CA ALA A 294 3.26 -12.34 0.90
C ALA A 294 2.82 -11.40 -0.24
N PRO A 295 1.51 -11.40 -0.59
CA PRO A 295 0.99 -10.49 -1.61
C PRO A 295 1.36 -9.03 -1.32
N GLU A 296 1.74 -8.28 -2.34
CA GLU A 296 2.04 -6.85 -2.19
C GLU A 296 0.80 -6.11 -1.66
N VAL A 297 0.93 -5.58 -0.44
CA VAL A 297 -0.14 -4.87 0.24
C VAL A 297 -0.24 -3.45 -0.31
N GLN A 298 -1.46 -3.05 -0.66
CA GLN A 298 -1.75 -1.69 -1.14
C GLN A 298 -1.27 -0.64 -0.13
N PRO A 299 -0.51 0.41 -0.54
CA PRO A 299 0.03 1.41 0.40
C PRO A 299 -1.01 2.09 1.28
N ALA A 300 -2.23 2.28 0.78
CA ALA A 300 -3.35 2.81 1.56
C ALA A 300 -3.66 1.96 2.80
N ASN A 301 -3.58 0.63 2.71
CA ASN A 301 -3.88 -0.27 3.83
C ASN A 301 -2.84 -0.14 4.95
N TRP A 302 -1.55 -0.05 4.58
CA TRP A 302 -0.48 0.24 5.54
C TRP A 302 -0.64 1.60 6.20
N PHE A 303 -1.03 2.62 5.43
CA PHE A 303 -1.35 3.94 5.99
C PHE A 303 -2.45 3.85 7.04
N LEU A 304 -3.57 3.18 6.74
CA LEU A 304 -4.68 3.04 7.69
C LEU A 304 -4.21 2.37 8.98
N ARG A 305 -3.47 1.26 8.86
CA ARG A 305 -2.95 0.53 10.01
C ARG A 305 -2.08 1.40 10.90
N GLU A 306 -1.00 1.95 10.32
CA GLU A 306 -0.06 2.81 11.04
C GLU A 306 -0.79 4.03 11.65
N TRP A 307 -1.84 4.55 10.99
CA TRP A 307 -2.59 5.70 11.48
C TRP A 307 -3.30 5.43 12.82
N PHE A 308 -3.93 4.26 12.96
CA PHE A 308 -4.64 3.87 14.18
C PHE A 308 -3.67 3.32 15.23
N GLU A 309 -2.69 2.52 14.84
CA GLU A 309 -1.69 1.96 15.76
C GLU A 309 -0.79 3.04 16.37
N SER A 310 -0.48 4.13 15.65
CA SER A 310 0.32 5.23 16.20
C SER A 310 -0.47 6.14 17.15
N GLY A 311 -1.74 5.86 17.43
CA GLY A 311 -2.63 6.72 18.23
C GLY A 311 -3.06 8.02 17.54
N ARG A 312 -2.71 8.25 16.26
CA ARG A 312 -3.11 9.46 15.52
C ARG A 312 -4.60 9.45 15.17
N GLY A 313 -5.11 8.28 14.80
CA GLY A 313 -6.54 8.00 14.78
C GLY A 313 -6.94 7.31 16.07
N LYS A 314 -7.64 8.02 16.95
CA LYS A 314 -8.25 7.36 18.11
C LYS A 314 -9.49 6.61 17.62
N LEU A 315 -9.50 5.29 17.84
CA LEU A 315 -10.72 4.51 17.72
C LEU A 315 -11.63 4.82 18.90
N SER A 316 -12.93 4.90 18.65
CA SER A 316 -13.92 4.93 19.73
C SER A 316 -13.89 3.62 20.51
N ASP A 317 -14.29 3.68 21.78
CA ASP A 317 -14.27 2.52 22.67
C ASP A 317 -15.08 1.36 22.08
N GLY A 318 -14.52 0.16 22.15
CA GLY A 318 -15.10 -1.06 21.60
C GLY A 318 -14.89 -1.30 20.10
N LEU A 319 -14.40 -0.32 19.33
CA LEU A 319 -14.10 -0.51 17.90
C LEU A 319 -12.75 -1.18 17.69
N ARG A 320 -12.69 -2.07 16.71
CA ARG A 320 -11.49 -2.89 16.42
C ARG A 320 -10.94 -2.65 15.04
N LEU A 321 -9.65 -2.91 14.86
CA LEU A 321 -9.05 -3.06 13.53
C LEU A 321 -9.30 -4.47 12.99
N CYS A 322 -9.34 -4.58 11.66
CA CYS A 322 -9.33 -5.86 10.98
C CYS A 322 -8.03 -6.61 11.35
N ALA A 323 -8.16 -7.87 11.78
CA ALA A 323 -7.06 -8.67 12.29
C ALA A 323 -6.01 -9.05 11.22
N ASN A 324 -6.38 -9.08 9.94
CA ASN A 324 -5.41 -9.23 8.85
C ASN A 324 -4.40 -8.08 8.87
N ILE A 325 -3.12 -8.42 9.04
CA ILE A 325 -2.05 -7.45 9.20
C ILE A 325 -1.86 -6.50 8.00
N GLY A 326 -2.20 -6.96 6.79
CA GLY A 326 -2.12 -6.15 5.58
C GLY A 326 -3.36 -5.29 5.28
N CYS A 327 -4.32 -5.16 6.20
CA CYS A 327 -5.60 -4.47 5.92
C CYS A 327 -5.70 -3.07 6.54
N GLY A 328 -5.55 -2.96 7.86
CA GLY A 328 -5.63 -1.68 8.58
C GLY A 328 -7.01 -1.02 8.67
N ARG A 329 -8.07 -1.61 8.09
CA ARG A 329 -9.43 -1.06 8.20
C ARG A 329 -9.95 -1.11 9.64
N PRO A 330 -10.45 0.01 10.18
CA PRO A 330 -11.17 0.02 11.44
C PRO A 330 -12.66 -0.30 11.23
N GLU A 331 -13.28 -0.84 12.28
CA GLU A 331 -14.73 -0.79 12.41
C GLU A 331 -15.20 0.66 12.48
N THR A 332 -16.35 0.94 11.87
CA THR A 332 -17.04 2.22 11.98
C THR A 332 -18.17 2.17 13.01
N ARG A 333 -18.56 0.96 13.41
CA ARG A 333 -19.60 0.66 14.42
C ARG A 333 -19.21 -0.63 15.15
N PRO A 334 -19.62 -0.82 16.42
CA PRO A 334 -19.35 -2.06 17.14
C PRO A 334 -19.93 -3.27 16.40
N HIS A 335 -19.18 -4.38 16.40
CA HIS A 335 -19.59 -5.66 15.81
C HIS A 335 -19.87 -5.61 14.29
N GLU A 336 -19.27 -4.64 13.59
CA GLU A 336 -19.37 -4.54 12.14
C GLU A 336 -18.62 -5.69 11.44
N PHE A 337 -17.48 -6.11 12.00
CA PHE A 337 -16.64 -7.13 11.40
C PHE A 337 -17.04 -8.54 11.82
N ARG A 338 -16.72 -9.52 10.96
CA ARG A 338 -17.01 -10.93 11.21
C ARG A 338 -15.97 -11.51 12.16
N ARG A 339 -16.42 -12.18 13.22
CA ARG A 339 -15.55 -12.96 14.10
C ARG A 339 -15.07 -14.25 13.44
N CYS A 340 -13.87 -14.70 13.80
CA CYS A 340 -13.45 -16.06 13.50
C CYS A 340 -14.45 -17.03 14.14
N SER A 341 -15.02 -17.94 13.35
CA SER A 341 -16.05 -18.88 13.82
C SER A 341 -15.51 -19.95 14.76
N VAL A 342 -14.19 -20.16 14.81
CA VAL A 342 -13.56 -21.17 15.68
C VAL A 342 -13.24 -20.55 17.04
N CYS A 343 -12.43 -19.48 17.06
CA CYS A 343 -11.95 -18.90 18.32
C CYS A 343 -12.73 -17.69 18.81
N GLY A 344 -13.54 -17.01 17.98
CA GLY A 344 -14.25 -15.78 18.34
C GLY A 344 -13.37 -14.55 18.68
N LYS A 345 -12.06 -14.71 18.86
CA LYS A 345 -11.12 -13.69 19.40
C LYS A 345 -10.77 -12.59 18.39
N VAL A 346 -10.68 -12.92 17.10
CA VAL A 346 -10.26 -11.98 16.04
C VAL A 346 -11.40 -11.63 15.10
N ASN A 347 -11.35 -10.43 14.51
CA ASN A 347 -12.41 -9.86 13.68
C ASN A 347 -11.88 -9.45 12.30
N TYR A 348 -12.64 -9.72 11.25
CA TYR A 348 -12.24 -9.48 9.87
C TYR A 348 -13.29 -8.66 9.11
N CYS A 349 -12.81 -7.66 8.36
CA CYS A 349 -13.68 -6.86 7.50
C CYS A 349 -14.21 -7.62 6.27
N SER A 350 -13.61 -8.78 5.94
CA SER A 350 -13.89 -9.58 4.74
C SER A 350 -13.39 -11.02 4.93
N ARG A 351 -14.01 -12.00 4.27
CA ARG A 351 -13.50 -13.38 4.13
C ARG A 351 -12.13 -13.43 3.45
N GLY A 352 -11.84 -12.51 2.53
CA GLY A 352 -10.53 -12.34 1.91
C GLY A 352 -9.46 -12.04 2.95
N CYS A 353 -9.73 -11.09 3.85
CA CYS A 353 -8.84 -10.80 4.98
C CYS A 353 -8.72 -12.00 5.95
N GLN A 354 -9.82 -12.68 6.27
CA GLN A 354 -9.78 -13.88 7.11
C GLN A 354 -8.90 -14.97 6.48
N ALA A 355 -9.05 -15.25 5.19
CA ALA A 355 -8.30 -16.29 4.49
C ALA A 355 -6.80 -15.97 4.40
N LEU A 356 -6.44 -14.70 4.16
CA LEU A 356 -5.05 -14.26 4.16
C LEU A 356 -4.41 -14.38 5.55
N ASP A 357 -5.10 -13.91 6.59
CA ASP A 357 -4.60 -13.99 7.97
C ASP A 357 -4.51 -15.44 8.47
N TRP A 358 -5.49 -16.27 8.10
CA TRP A 358 -5.48 -17.71 8.38
C TRP A 358 -4.24 -18.38 7.81
N LYS A 359 -3.93 -18.10 6.54
CA LYS A 359 -2.73 -18.62 5.88
C LYS A 359 -1.46 -18.14 6.56
N LEU A 360 -1.37 -16.85 6.89
CA LEU A 360 -0.13 -16.22 7.37
C LEU A 360 0.22 -16.56 8.83
N ARG A 361 -0.76 -16.57 9.73
CA ARG A 361 -0.49 -16.69 11.17
C ARG A 361 -1.62 -17.34 11.97
N HIS A 362 -2.87 -16.99 11.67
CA HIS A 362 -3.97 -17.26 12.60
C HIS A 362 -4.27 -18.77 12.72
N LYS A 363 -3.99 -19.58 11.68
CA LYS A 363 -4.14 -21.05 11.75
C LYS A 363 -3.37 -21.67 12.91
N MET A 364 -2.20 -21.13 13.26
CA MET A 364 -1.34 -21.65 14.34
C MET A 364 -1.74 -21.13 15.73
N GLU A 365 -2.40 -19.97 15.79
CA GLU A 365 -2.82 -19.31 17.02
C GLU A 365 -4.27 -19.63 17.41
N CYS A 366 -5.06 -20.15 16.47
CA CYS A 366 -6.50 -20.32 16.63
C CYS A 366 -6.86 -21.56 17.46
N SER A 367 -7.35 -21.35 18.67
CA SER A 367 -7.96 -22.37 19.52
C SER A 367 -9.45 -22.07 19.77
N PRO A 368 -10.31 -23.11 19.87
CA PRO A 368 -11.69 -22.93 20.33
C PRO A 368 -11.71 -22.22 21.68
N VAL A 369 -12.74 -21.40 21.91
CA VAL A 369 -12.99 -20.90 23.26
C VAL A 369 -13.45 -22.10 24.07
N GLU A 370 -12.65 -22.54 25.04
CA GLU A 370 -13.12 -23.46 26.06
C GLU A 370 -14.34 -22.81 26.72
N ALA A 371 -15.47 -23.51 26.71
CA ALA A 371 -16.68 -23.07 27.38
C ALA A 371 -16.44 -23.13 28.90
N TRP A 372 -15.75 -22.12 29.43
CA TRP A 372 -15.74 -21.86 30.86
C TRP A 372 -17.05 -21.14 31.19
N GLY A 373 -17.76 -21.72 32.16
CA GLY A 373 -19.14 -21.42 32.52
C GLY A 373 -19.39 -19.96 32.89
N GLU A 374 -20.69 -19.66 32.84
CA GLU A 374 -21.39 -18.60 33.56
C GLU A 374 -20.51 -17.56 34.26
N GLU A 375 -20.50 -16.34 33.74
CA GLU A 375 -20.70 -15.13 34.54
C GLU A 375 -20.84 -13.90 33.63
N ASN A 376 -21.83 -13.06 33.97
CA ASN A 376 -22.22 -11.77 33.39
C ASN A 376 -23.09 -11.78 32.11
N GLN A 377 -24.33 -12.27 32.26
CA GLN A 377 -25.49 -11.53 31.76
C GLN A 377 -25.96 -10.57 32.87
N GLY A 378 -25.82 -9.28 32.62
CA GLY A 378 -26.48 -8.19 33.34
C GLY A 378 -26.50 -7.00 32.37
N GLU A 379 -27.59 -6.29 32.12
CA GLU A 379 -28.94 -6.29 32.67
C GLU A 379 -29.86 -5.92 31.49
N GLU A 380 -30.83 -6.76 31.14
CA GLU A 380 -32.05 -6.32 30.45
C GLU A 380 -33.12 -6.22 31.54
N GLU A 381 -33.32 -5.02 32.08
CA GLU A 381 -34.51 -4.69 32.86
C GLU A 381 -35.73 -4.81 31.93
N MET A 382 -36.41 -5.96 31.96
CA MET A 382 -37.80 -6.08 31.53
C MET A 382 -38.69 -5.86 32.75
N GLU A 383 -39.27 -4.67 32.80
CA GLU A 383 -40.37 -4.27 33.68
C GLU A 383 -41.58 -5.15 33.33
N ASN A 384 -41.90 -6.10 34.21
CA ASN A 384 -43.12 -6.91 34.15
C ASN A 384 -44.23 -6.17 34.88
N ASP A 385 -45.16 -5.57 34.14
CA ASP A 385 -46.45 -5.17 34.68
C ASP A 385 -47.32 -6.42 34.95
N GLU A 386 -47.57 -6.67 36.24
CA GLU A 386 -48.55 -7.63 36.73
C GLU A 386 -49.97 -7.22 36.31
N VAL A 387 -50.59 -8.01 35.45
CA VAL A 387 -52.05 -7.95 35.24
C VAL A 387 -52.71 -8.82 36.30
N ILE A 388 -53.28 -8.15 37.31
CA ILE A 388 -54.21 -8.74 38.27
C ILE A 388 -55.57 -8.94 37.58
N GLU A 389 -55.96 -10.20 37.38
CA GLU A 389 -57.36 -10.56 37.13
C GLU A 389 -58.10 -10.76 38.45
N ASN A 390 -59.18 -9.97 38.61
CA ASN A 390 -60.51 -10.34 39.15
C ASN A 390 -61.06 -9.34 40.17
N ALA A 391 -62.14 -8.63 39.80
CA ALA A 391 -63.37 -8.56 40.59
C ALA A 391 -64.46 -7.69 39.90
N VAL A 392 -65.60 -8.35 39.63
CA VAL A 392 -66.97 -7.93 39.96
C VAL A 392 -67.63 -6.75 39.21
N GLY A 393 -68.70 -7.08 38.48
CA GLY A 393 -70.02 -6.45 38.63
C GLY A 393 -70.39 -5.33 37.66
N GLY A 394 -71.46 -5.56 36.88
CA GLY A 394 -72.16 -4.53 36.08
C GLY A 394 -72.88 -5.10 34.89
#